data_AF-A0A1I1E688-F1
#
_entry.id   AF-A0A1I1E688-F1
#
_cell.length_a   1.000
_cell.length_b   1.000
_cell.length_c   1.000
_cell.angle_alpha   90.00
_cell.angle_beta   90.00
_cell.angle_gamma   90.00
#
_symmetry.space_group_name_H-M   'P 1'
#
loop_
_entity.id
_entity.type
_entity.pdbx_description
1 polymer ?
#
loop_
_entity_poly.entity_id
_entity_poly.type
_entity_poly.pdbx_seq_one_letter_code
_entity_poly.pdbx_strand_id
1 'polypeptide(L)'
;MKWHLSILKLISIVLIIVLILSAAINIFGAIQQFEFFNDLANSFYFKSYFPKRSFEYSLTGQIIFYAINALLFLYLAYGLRSAPKLISETSKENLFYQHQAIEIRKISSAIIVYAKLKFLLILCVGAFFLIAPFNIIGFIPSFLILYILGKVLILFSKIVEKGELIKQENELTI
;
A
#
# COMPACT_ATOMS: atom_id res chain seq x y z
N MET A 1 16.00 -1.68 -21.67
CA MET A 1 15.47 -0.70 -20.69
C MET A 1 13.99 -0.36 -20.89
N LYS A 2 13.56 0.07 -22.10
CA LYS A 2 12.15 0.45 -22.39
C LYS A 2 11.12 -0.65 -22.03
N TRP A 3 11.39 -1.91 -22.39
CA TRP A 3 10.53 -3.05 -22.02
C TRP A 3 10.34 -3.23 -20.51
N HIS A 4 11.42 -3.13 -19.72
CA HIS A 4 11.32 -3.26 -18.25
C HIS A 4 10.49 -2.13 -17.63
N LEU A 5 10.62 -0.89 -18.13
CA LEU A 5 9.82 0.24 -17.66
C LEU A 5 8.34 0.09 -18.03
N SER A 6 8.03 -0.41 -19.23
CA SER A 6 6.65 -0.72 -19.64
C SER A 6 6.02 -1.80 -18.75
N ILE A 7 6.77 -2.84 -18.42
CA ILE A 7 6.32 -3.90 -17.50
C ILE A 7 6.09 -3.32 -16.09
N LEU A 8 7.01 -2.52 -15.57
CA LEU A 8 6.84 -1.86 -14.25
C LEU A 8 5.61 -0.96 -14.21
N LYS A 9 5.35 -0.20 -15.29
CA LYS A 9 4.14 0.61 -15.42
C LYS A 9 2.90 -0.27 -15.36
N LEU A 10 2.85 -1.37 -16.13
CA LEU A 10 1.73 -2.30 -16.12
C LEU A 10 1.50 -2.87 -14.71
N ILE A 11 2.57 -3.34 -14.05
CA ILE A 11 2.51 -3.86 -12.68
C ILE A 11 1.92 -2.80 -11.72
N SER A 12 2.34 -1.54 -11.83
CA SER A 12 1.82 -0.47 -10.97
C SER A 12 0.33 -0.20 -11.19
N ILE A 13 -0.16 -0.25 -12.43
CA ILE A 13 -1.58 -0.09 -12.75
C ILE A 13 -2.38 -1.27 -12.21
N VAL A 14 -1.92 -2.50 -12.46
CA VAL A 14 -2.57 -3.72 -11.97
C VAL A 14 -2.63 -3.69 -10.43
N LEU A 15 -1.56 -3.27 -9.75
CA LEU A 15 -1.53 -3.13 -8.31
C LEU A 15 -2.60 -2.16 -7.80
N ILE A 16 -2.75 -0.99 -8.42
CA ILE A 16 -3.78 -0.01 -8.05
C ILE A 16 -5.19 -0.60 -8.22
N ILE A 17 -5.44 -1.29 -9.34
CA ILE A 17 -6.73 -1.95 -9.60
C ILE A 17 -7.02 -3.01 -8.55
N VAL A 18 -6.04 -3.86 -8.24
CA VAL A 18 -6.17 -4.91 -7.20
C VAL A 18 -6.46 -4.28 -5.84
N LEU A 19 -5.84 -3.15 -5.49
CA LEU A 19 -6.14 -2.43 -4.23
C LEU A 19 -7.59 -1.91 -4.20
N ILE A 20 -8.09 -1.34 -5.30
CA ILE A 20 -9.47 -0.85 -5.40
C ILE A 20 -10.47 -2.01 -5.29
N LEU A 21 -10.22 -3.12 -5.99
CA LEU A 21 -11.06 -4.32 -5.91
C LEU A 21 -11.03 -4.92 -4.49
N SER A 22 -9.85 -4.95 -3.86
CA SER A 22 -9.70 -5.40 -2.47
C SER A 22 -10.51 -4.54 -1.51
N ALA A 23 -10.51 -3.22 -1.72
CA ALA A 23 -11.34 -2.30 -0.94
C ALA A 23 -12.83 -2.59 -1.14
N ALA A 24 -13.28 -2.78 -2.38
CA ALA A 24 -14.68 -3.10 -2.67
C ALA A 24 -15.13 -4.38 -1.97
N ILE A 25 -14.34 -5.46 -2.03
CA ILE A 25 -14.63 -6.72 -1.33
C ILE A 25 -14.77 -6.49 0.18
N ASN A 26 -13.87 -5.71 0.78
CA ASN A 26 -13.94 -5.41 2.21
C ASN A 26 -15.13 -4.51 2.55
N ILE A 27 -15.54 -3.58 1.69
CA ILE A 27 -16.75 -2.76 1.89
C ILE A 27 -17.99 -3.66 1.92
N PHE A 28 -18.14 -4.55 0.93
CA PHE A 28 -19.27 -5.48 0.91
C PHE A 28 -19.24 -6.44 2.11
N GLY A 29 -18.06 -6.93 2.50
CA GLY A 29 -17.89 -7.72 3.72
C GLY A 29 -18.24 -6.95 5.00
N ALA A 30 -18.06 -5.63 5.05
CA ALA A 30 -18.47 -4.82 6.20
C ALA A 30 -20.00 -4.63 6.27
N ILE A 31 -20.66 -4.50 5.12
CA ILE A 31 -22.12 -4.27 5.05
C ILE A 31 -22.92 -5.56 5.28
N GLN A 32 -22.30 -6.73 5.10
CA GLN A 32 -22.86 -8.06 5.39
C GLN A 32 -24.10 -8.44 4.56
N GLN A 33 -24.46 -7.66 3.53
CA GLN A 33 -25.68 -7.87 2.73
C GLN A 33 -25.56 -8.97 1.67
N PHE A 34 -24.36 -9.30 1.21
CA PHE A 34 -24.16 -10.22 0.09
C PHE A 34 -23.26 -11.39 0.49
N GLU A 35 -23.83 -12.58 0.63
CA GLU A 35 -23.13 -13.80 1.10
C GLU A 35 -21.84 -14.08 0.32
N PHE A 36 -21.87 -14.01 -1.01
CA PHE A 36 -20.70 -14.23 -1.86
C PHE A 36 -19.53 -13.29 -1.50
N PHE A 37 -19.80 -12.00 -1.30
CA PHE A 37 -18.74 -11.03 -0.96
C PHE A 37 -18.29 -11.17 0.49
N ASN A 38 -19.19 -11.56 1.40
CA ASN A 38 -18.83 -11.86 2.78
C ASN A 38 -17.85 -13.03 2.83
N ASP A 39 -18.12 -14.10 2.08
CA ASP A 39 -17.25 -15.28 2.01
C ASP A 39 -15.89 -14.95 1.39
N LEU A 40 -15.86 -14.14 0.32
CA LEU A 40 -14.62 -13.63 -0.25
C LEU A 40 -13.82 -12.78 0.75
N ALA A 41 -14.47 -11.81 1.40
CA ALA A 41 -13.83 -10.94 2.38
C ALA A 41 -13.27 -11.75 3.56
N ASN A 42 -14.02 -12.75 4.00
CA ASN A 42 -13.65 -13.63 5.09
C ASN A 42 -12.49 -14.55 4.71
N SER A 43 -12.55 -15.22 3.56
CA SER A 43 -11.53 -16.16 3.12
C SER A 43 -10.21 -15.47 2.74
N PHE A 44 -10.25 -14.45 1.89
CA PHE A 44 -9.04 -13.81 1.36
C PHE A 44 -8.38 -12.86 2.36
N TYR A 45 -9.18 -12.11 3.12
CA TYR A 45 -8.64 -11.06 4.00
C TYR A 45 -8.74 -11.43 5.46
N PHE A 46 -9.92 -11.77 5.99
CA PHE A 46 -10.02 -11.96 7.45
C PHE A 46 -9.23 -13.18 7.94
N LYS A 47 -9.47 -14.37 7.37
CA LYS A 47 -8.84 -15.62 7.78
C LYS A 47 -7.34 -15.68 7.51
N SER A 48 -6.84 -14.90 6.54
CA SER A 48 -5.40 -14.81 6.28
C SER A 48 -4.66 -14.05 7.39
N TYR A 49 -5.32 -13.09 8.05
CA TYR A 49 -4.75 -12.38 9.20
C TYR A 49 -5.17 -12.99 10.56
N PHE A 50 -6.35 -13.59 10.61
CA PHE A 50 -6.96 -14.16 11.80
C PHE A 50 -7.41 -15.60 11.52
N PRO A 51 -6.47 -16.58 11.52
CA PRO A 51 -6.82 -17.97 11.27
C PRO A 51 -7.82 -18.50 12.30
N LYS A 52 -8.65 -19.45 11.89
CA LYS A 52 -9.72 -20.01 12.71
C LYS A 52 -9.14 -20.61 14.01
N ARG A 53 -9.76 -20.26 15.14
CA ARG A 53 -9.43 -20.79 16.47
C ARG A 53 -10.57 -21.69 16.97
N SER A 54 -10.40 -22.23 18.18
CA SER A 54 -11.44 -23.01 18.88
C SER A 54 -12.71 -22.20 19.17
N PHE A 55 -12.62 -20.87 19.16
CA PHE A 55 -13.74 -19.94 19.29
C PHE A 55 -13.91 -19.11 18.03
N GLU A 56 -15.16 -18.71 17.76
CA GLU A 56 -15.48 -17.82 16.64
C GLU A 56 -15.14 -16.36 16.99
N TYR A 57 -14.64 -15.65 16.00
CA TYR A 57 -14.32 -14.23 16.11
C TYR A 57 -15.61 -13.40 16.14
N SER A 58 -15.64 -12.36 16.98
CA SER A 58 -16.80 -11.47 17.08
C SER A 58 -17.16 -10.84 15.73
N LEU A 59 -18.44 -10.89 15.34
CA LEU A 59 -18.91 -10.30 14.08
C LEU A 59 -18.62 -8.79 14.05
N THR A 60 -18.82 -8.10 15.17
CA THR A 60 -18.50 -6.68 15.30
C THR A 60 -17.03 -6.40 15.03
N GLY A 61 -16.12 -7.22 15.57
CA GLY A 61 -14.68 -7.09 15.30
C GLY A 61 -14.33 -7.34 13.83
N GLN A 62 -15.00 -8.29 13.18
CA GLN A 62 -14.85 -8.55 11.74
C GLN A 62 -15.30 -7.34 10.90
N ILE A 63 -16.48 -6.77 11.19
CA ILE A 63 -17.00 -5.59 10.47
C ILE A 63 -16.06 -4.39 10.61
N ILE A 64 -15.58 -4.11 11.83
CA ILE A 64 -14.61 -3.03 12.08
C ILE A 64 -13.32 -3.28 11.29
N PHE A 65 -12.83 -4.52 11.29
CA PHE A 65 -11.65 -4.89 10.51
C PHE A 65 -11.85 -4.59 9.02
N TYR A 66 -12.95 -5.06 8.43
CA TYR A 66 -13.24 -4.87 7.02
C TYR A 66 -13.36 -3.39 6.64
N ALA A 67 -14.11 -2.61 7.42
CA ALA A 67 -14.31 -1.19 7.15
C ALA A 67 -12.97 -0.42 7.14
N ILE A 68 -12.13 -0.63 8.16
CA ILE A 68 -10.84 0.06 8.24
C ILE A 68 -9.88 -0.47 7.17
N ASN A 69 -9.82 -1.78 6.94
CA ASN A 69 -8.94 -2.37 5.92
C ASN A 69 -9.30 -1.90 4.50
N ALA A 70 -10.59 -1.69 4.20
CA ALA A 70 -11.04 -1.09 2.95
C ALA A 70 -10.50 0.34 2.78
N LEU A 71 -10.62 1.17 3.82
CA LEU A 71 -10.10 2.55 3.81
C LEU A 71 -8.58 2.56 3.61
N LEU A 72 -7.85 1.63 4.22
CA LEU A 72 -6.40 1.51 4.04
C LEU A 72 -6.03 1.14 2.60
N PHE A 73 -6.78 0.24 1.96
CA PHE A 73 -6.55 -0.09 0.55
C PHE A 73 -6.81 1.09 -0.39
N LEU A 74 -7.90 1.85 -0.16
CA LEU A 74 -8.19 3.06 -0.92
C LEU A 74 -7.10 4.13 -0.72
N TYR A 75 -6.65 4.32 0.52
CA TYR A 75 -5.57 5.24 0.84
C TYR A 75 -4.28 4.88 0.10
N LEU A 76 -3.89 3.59 0.10
CA LEU A 76 -2.70 3.14 -0.62
C LEU A 76 -2.87 3.30 -2.13
N ALA A 77 -4.03 2.94 -2.69
CA ALA A 77 -4.32 3.14 -4.11
C ALA A 77 -4.20 4.61 -4.52
N TYR A 78 -4.74 5.52 -3.71
CA TYR A 78 -4.59 6.97 -3.91
C TYR A 78 -3.13 7.41 -3.84
N GLY A 79 -2.36 6.92 -2.88
CA GLY A 79 -0.93 7.24 -2.75
C GLY A 79 -0.07 6.73 -3.90
N LEU A 80 -0.44 5.61 -4.51
CA LEU A 80 0.28 5.00 -5.63
C LEU A 80 -0.14 5.54 -7.01
N ARG A 81 -1.19 6.36 -7.11
CA ARG A 81 -1.76 6.82 -8.40
C ARG A 81 -0.78 7.53 -9.32
N SER A 82 0.26 8.17 -8.78
CA SER A 82 1.31 8.86 -9.53
C SER A 82 2.42 7.93 -10.03
N ALA A 83 2.52 6.69 -9.54
CA ALA A 83 3.58 5.77 -9.92
C ALA A 83 3.61 5.42 -11.42
N PRO A 84 2.47 5.13 -12.10
CA PRO A 84 2.49 4.84 -13.54
C PRO A 84 2.98 6.02 -14.38
N LYS A 85 2.64 7.25 -13.98
CA LYS A 85 3.09 8.49 -14.63
C LYS A 85 4.60 8.65 -14.45
N LEU A 86 5.09 8.50 -13.22
CA LEU A 86 6.51 8.62 -12.89
C LEU A 86 7.39 7.63 -13.69
N ILE A 87 6.94 6.38 -13.82
CA ILE A 87 7.62 5.36 -14.63
C ILE A 87 7.61 5.74 -16.11
N SER A 88 6.48 6.28 -16.61
CA SER A 88 6.36 6.71 -18.01
C SER A 88 7.28 7.88 -18.33
N GLU A 89 7.46 8.83 -17.43
CA GLU A 89 8.34 9.99 -17.64
C GLU A 89 9.82 9.59 -17.60
N THR A 90 10.18 8.66 -16.73
CA THR A 90 11.54 8.06 -16.69
C THR A 90 11.89 7.37 -18.01
N SER A 91 10.91 6.80 -18.72
CA SER A 91 11.13 6.11 -20.01
C SER A 91 11.44 7.05 -21.18
N LYS A 92 11.17 8.35 -21.04
CA LYS A 92 11.38 9.37 -22.08
C LYS A 92 12.78 10.02 -22.00
N GLU A 93 13.74 9.35 -21.35
CA GLU A 93 15.13 9.81 -21.14
C GLU A 93 15.28 11.10 -20.31
N ASN A 94 14.19 11.60 -19.73
CA ASN A 94 14.23 12.64 -18.70
C ASN A 94 14.62 12.03 -17.34
N LEU A 95 15.85 11.53 -17.25
CA LEU A 95 16.47 11.26 -15.95
C LEU A 95 16.58 12.61 -15.23
N PHE A 96 15.91 12.75 -14.08
CA PHE A 96 15.81 14.00 -13.31
C PHE A 96 14.98 15.08 -14.01
N TYR A 97 13.66 14.86 -14.11
CA TYR A 97 12.71 15.92 -14.46
C TYR A 97 12.21 16.62 -13.20
N GLN A 98 11.74 17.86 -13.37
CA GLN A 98 11.25 18.66 -12.25
C GLN A 98 10.16 17.91 -11.46
N HIS A 99 10.34 17.85 -10.14
CA HIS A 99 9.38 17.28 -9.19
C HIS A 99 9.33 15.75 -9.13
N GLN A 100 10.22 15.03 -9.83
CA GLN A 100 10.34 13.58 -9.73
C GLN A 100 10.60 13.16 -8.28
N ALA A 101 11.51 13.86 -7.59
CA ALA A 101 11.79 13.63 -6.17
C ALA A 101 10.55 13.78 -5.27
N ILE A 102 9.67 14.75 -5.57
CA ILE A 102 8.44 15.02 -4.81
C ILE A 102 7.43 13.89 -5.00
N GLU A 103 7.26 13.41 -6.23
CA GLU A 103 6.36 12.29 -6.53
C GLU A 103 6.82 10.99 -5.84
N ILE A 104 8.12 10.67 -5.87
CA ILE A 104 8.68 9.52 -5.13
C ILE A 104 8.46 9.68 -3.62
N ARG A 105 8.62 10.90 -3.08
CA ARG A 105 8.40 11.19 -1.66
C ARG A 105 6.93 10.97 -1.25
N LYS A 106 5.98 11.34 -2.10
CA LYS A 106 4.54 11.10 -1.87
C LYS A 106 4.21 9.61 -1.85
N ILE A 107 4.68 8.86 -2.86
CA ILE A 107 4.49 7.40 -2.97
C ILE A 107 5.07 6.68 -1.75
N SER A 108 6.32 7.01 -1.40
CA SER A 108 7.01 6.39 -0.27
C SER A 108 6.35 6.69 1.08
N SER A 109 5.92 7.93 1.30
CA SER A 109 5.18 8.31 2.50
C SER A 109 3.85 7.55 2.61
N ALA A 110 3.11 7.40 1.50
CA ALA A 110 1.88 6.62 1.49
C ALA A 110 2.11 5.16 1.88
N ILE A 111 3.16 4.51 1.35
CA ILE A 111 3.51 3.12 1.69
C ILE A 111 3.84 2.99 3.18
N ILE A 112 4.65 3.91 3.74
CA ILE A 112 5.03 3.89 5.16
C ILE A 112 3.81 4.07 6.06
N VAL A 113 2.95 5.05 5.75
CA VAL A 113 1.74 5.31 6.54
C VAL A 113 0.80 4.12 6.46
N TYR A 114 0.58 3.55 5.28
CA TYR A 114 -0.22 2.34 5.11
C TYR A 114 0.32 1.17 5.95
N ALA A 115 1.63 0.92 5.91
CA ALA A 115 2.26 -0.15 6.69
C ALA A 115 2.00 0.02 8.20
N LYS A 116 2.22 1.24 8.72
CA LYS A 116 2.00 1.55 10.14
C LYS A 116 0.53 1.41 10.54
N LEU A 117 -0.38 1.98 9.75
CA LEU A 117 -1.80 1.93 10.06
C LEU A 117 -2.36 0.51 9.95
N LYS A 118 -1.88 -0.30 9.00
CA LYS A 118 -2.28 -1.70 8.89
C LYS A 118 -1.75 -2.55 10.05
N PHE A 119 -0.52 -2.30 10.48
CA PHE A 119 0.02 -2.92 11.70
C PHE A 119 -0.81 -2.54 12.94
N LEU A 120 -1.15 -1.25 13.08
CA LEU A 120 -1.99 -0.75 14.17
C LEU A 120 -3.40 -1.33 14.12
N LEU A 121 -4.01 -1.46 12.94
CA LEU A 121 -5.29 -2.13 12.75
C LEU A 121 -5.25 -3.55 13.31
N ILE A 122 -4.24 -4.35 12.92
CA ILE A 122 -4.11 -5.74 13.37
C ILE A 122 -3.85 -5.80 14.87
N LEU A 123 -3.02 -4.90 15.42
CA LEU A 123 -2.78 -4.81 16.86
C LEU A 123 -4.06 -4.50 17.64
N CYS A 124 -4.73 -3.40 17.29
CA CYS A 124 -5.89 -2.91 18.04
C CYS A 124 -7.10 -3.82 17.86
N VAL A 125 -7.44 -4.19 16.63
CA VAL A 125 -8.60 -5.06 16.37
C VAL A 125 -8.31 -6.48 16.86
N GLY A 126 -7.11 -7.00 16.61
CA GLY A 126 -6.68 -8.31 17.08
C GLY A 126 -6.71 -8.43 18.61
N ALA A 127 -6.13 -7.47 19.34
CA ALA A 127 -6.06 -7.53 20.79
C ALA A 127 -7.41 -7.26 21.47
N PHE A 128 -8.11 -6.19 21.07
CA PHE A 128 -9.27 -5.71 21.83
C PHE A 128 -10.62 -6.25 21.35
N PHE A 129 -10.79 -6.49 20.04
CA PHE A 129 -12.09 -6.90 19.49
C PHE A 129 -12.16 -8.39 19.17
N LEU A 130 -11.02 -9.00 18.85
CA LEU A 130 -10.92 -10.39 18.40
C LEU A 130 -10.27 -11.34 19.42
N ILE A 131 -9.73 -10.81 20.52
CA ILE A 131 -9.08 -11.59 21.60
C ILE A 131 -7.99 -12.53 21.03
N ALA A 132 -7.25 -12.03 20.04
CA ALA A 132 -6.18 -12.74 19.34
C ALA A 132 -4.88 -11.93 19.31
N PRO A 133 -4.30 -11.58 20.47
CA PRO A 133 -3.13 -10.69 20.55
C PRO A 133 -1.89 -11.27 19.85
N PHE A 134 -1.72 -12.59 19.85
CA PHE A 134 -0.54 -13.25 19.28
C PHE A 134 -0.48 -13.24 17.75
N ASN A 135 -1.60 -12.98 17.05
CA ASN A 135 -1.63 -12.98 15.58
C ASN A 135 -0.78 -11.84 14.99
N ILE A 136 -0.46 -10.80 15.78
CA ILE A 136 0.39 -9.70 15.35
C ILE A 136 1.81 -10.13 14.99
N ILE A 137 2.34 -11.19 15.62
CA ILE A 137 3.72 -11.64 15.43
C ILE A 137 3.93 -12.07 13.97
N GLY A 138 2.94 -12.75 13.38
CA GLY A 138 2.97 -13.15 11.97
C GLY A 138 2.94 -11.96 11.00
N PHE A 139 2.51 -10.78 11.44
CA PHE A 139 2.42 -9.59 10.60
C PHE A 139 3.70 -8.74 10.61
N ILE A 140 4.56 -8.90 11.63
CA ILE A 140 5.83 -8.15 11.76
C ILE A 140 6.68 -8.22 10.47
N PRO A 141 6.90 -9.39 9.83
CA PRO A 141 7.69 -9.46 8.61
C PRO A 141 7.12 -8.59 7.47
N SER A 142 5.81 -8.68 7.25
CA SER A 142 5.14 -7.91 6.18
C SER A 142 5.18 -6.39 6.44
N PHE A 143 5.02 -5.98 7.70
CA PHE A 143 5.17 -4.60 8.13
C PHE A 143 6.60 -4.10 7.85
N LEU A 144 7.61 -4.86 8.25
CA LEU A 144 9.02 -4.49 8.06
C LEU A 144 9.36 -4.36 6.58
N ILE A 145 8.90 -5.29 5.72
CA ILE A 145 9.14 -5.23 4.27
C ILE A 145 8.58 -3.93 3.69
N LEU A 146 7.31 -3.60 3.96
CA LEU A 146 6.71 -2.38 3.42
C LEU A 146 7.36 -1.12 4.00
N TYR A 147 7.69 -1.13 5.29
CA TYR A 147 8.34 -0.01 5.95
C TYR A 147 9.74 0.26 5.38
N ILE A 148 10.55 -0.78 5.21
CA ILE A 148 11.89 -0.69 4.62
C ILE A 148 11.78 -0.25 3.16
N LEU A 149 10.88 -0.83 2.37
CA LEU A 149 10.66 -0.43 0.98
C LEU A 149 10.32 1.05 0.87
N GLY A 150 9.41 1.55 1.71
CA GLY A 150 9.09 2.97 1.77
C GLY A 150 10.31 3.83 2.14
N LYS A 151 11.13 3.41 3.11
CA LYS A 151 12.36 4.12 3.49
C LYS A 151 13.41 4.16 2.37
N VAL A 152 13.57 3.06 1.64
CA VAL A 152 14.45 2.97 0.47
C VAL A 152 13.98 3.93 -0.62
N LEU A 153 12.68 4.03 -0.87
CA LEU A 153 12.14 5.02 -1.82
C LEU A 153 12.36 6.47 -1.36
N ILE A 154 12.30 6.77 -0.06
CA ILE A 154 12.68 8.10 0.46
C ILE A 154 14.16 8.39 0.18
N LEU A 155 15.04 7.40 0.35
CA LEU A 155 16.45 7.55 0.01
C LEU A 155 16.63 7.87 -1.48
N PHE A 156 15.94 7.14 -2.36
CA PHE A 156 15.94 7.44 -3.80
C PHE A 156 15.40 8.84 -4.11
N SER A 157 14.33 9.29 -3.43
CA SER A 157 13.83 10.66 -3.56
C SER A 157 14.92 11.70 -3.27
N LYS A 158 15.73 11.50 -2.22
CA LYS A 158 16.85 12.40 -1.90
C LYS A 158 17.99 12.36 -2.93
N ILE A 159 18.28 11.19 -3.50
CA ILE A 159 19.29 11.05 -4.56
C ILE A 159 18.82 11.78 -5.83
N VAL A 160 17.55 11.59 -6.20
CA VAL A 160 16.93 12.26 -7.33
C VAL A 160 16.89 13.77 -7.14
N GLU A 161 16.55 14.25 -5.94
CA GLU A 161 16.56 15.68 -5.59
C GLU A 161 17.95 16.31 -5.81
N LYS A 162 19.02 15.63 -5.38
CA LYS A 162 20.40 16.08 -5.66
C LYS A 162 20.73 16.06 -7.15
N GLY A 163 20.28 15.04 -7.88
CA GLY A 163 20.47 14.95 -9.33
C GLY A 163 19.74 16.05 -10.11
N GLU A 164 18.52 16.38 -9.70
CA GLU A 164 17.73 17.51 -10.25
C GLU A 164 18.48 18.84 -10.06
N LEU A 165 19.05 19.09 -8.87
CA LEU A 165 19.81 20.31 -8.58
C LEU A 165 21.08 20.43 -9.43
N ILE A 166 21.89 19.37 -9.53
CA ILE A 166 23.12 19.37 -10.35
C ILE A 166 22.80 19.63 -11.83
N LYS A 167 21.70 19.06 -12.33
CA LYS A 167 21.24 19.30 -13.71
C LYS A 167 20.86 20.76 -13.92
N GLN A 168 20.12 21.36 -12.99
CA GLN A 168 19.74 22.78 -13.04
C GLN A 168 20.97 23.69 -12.99
N GLU A 169 21.94 23.40 -12.12
CA GLU A 169 23.19 24.17 -12.04
C GLU A 169 23.96 24.11 -13.39
N ASN A 170 24.09 22.93 -14.00
CA ASN A 170 24.73 22.79 -15.31
C ASN A 170 23.98 23.53 -16.43
N GLU A 171 22.65 23.46 -16.45
CA GLU A 171 21.82 24.18 -17.43
C GLU A 171 21.90 25.71 -17.27
N LEU A 172 22.22 26.22 -16.08
CA LEU A 172 22.40 27.65 -15.80
C LEU A 172 23.83 28.16 -16.07
N THR A 173 24.82 27.25 -16.17
CA THR A 173 26.24 27.60 -16.32
C THR A 173 26.72 27.56 -17.77
N ILE A 174 26.01 26.85 -18.65
CA ILE A 174 26.24 26.80 -20.11
C ILE A 174 25.47 27.92 -20.79
#